data_AF-A0A831LH74-F1
#
_entry.id   AF-A0A831LH74-F1
#
_cell.length_a   1.000
_cell.length_b   1.000
_cell.length_c   1.000
_cell.angle_alpha   90.00
_cell.angle_beta   90.00
_cell.angle_gamma   90.00
#
_symmetry.space_group_name_H-M   'P 1'
#
loop_
_entity.id
_entity.type
_entity.pdbx_description
1 polymer ?
#
loop_
_entity_poly.entity_id
_entity_poly.type
_entity_poly.pdbx_seq_one_letter_code
_entity_poly.pdbx_strand_id
1 'polypeptide(L)'
;MKTMKARLNQIILVALFTVIFMSVNVNANGTETIVVSGLENIAEPKLQIEDWMVNETCWLKAEKASLIEMENDERLMLEAWMVDETRWQMPVFENFSSMEAEQGLKLEYWMVNEMYWN
;
A
#
# COMPACT_ATOMS: atom_id res chain seq x y z
N MET A 1 37.39 20.01 56.31
CA MET A 1 36.56 20.45 55.16
C MET A 1 36.99 19.85 53.82
N LYS A 2 38.28 19.84 53.45
CA LYS A 2 38.79 19.26 52.18
C LYS A 2 38.47 17.76 52.00
N THR A 3 38.54 16.99 53.08
CA THR A 3 38.25 15.55 53.11
C THR A 3 36.76 15.21 52.94
N MET A 4 35.86 16.02 53.51
CA MET A 4 34.40 15.86 53.30
C MET A 4 33.98 16.13 51.86
N LYS A 5 34.57 17.15 51.22
CA LYS A 5 34.30 17.45 49.80
C LYS A 5 34.76 16.31 48.87
N ALA A 6 35.91 15.69 49.16
CA ALA A 6 36.38 14.53 48.40
C ALA A 6 35.47 13.30 48.56
N ARG A 7 34.98 13.02 49.78
CA ARG A 7 34.02 11.93 50.02
C ARG A 7 32.67 12.18 49.35
N LEU A 8 32.18 13.42 49.36
CA LEU A 8 30.95 13.79 48.67
C LEU A 8 31.08 13.58 47.14
N ASN A 9 32.20 14.00 46.55
CA ASN A 9 32.45 13.80 45.12
C ASN A 9 32.55 12.31 44.75
N GLN A 10 33.13 11.48 45.61
CA GLN A 10 33.16 10.02 45.40
C GLN A 10 31.77 9.40 45.45
N ILE A 11 30.93 9.82 46.39
CA ILE A 11 29.54 9.34 46.48
C ILE A 11 28.74 9.74 45.24
N ILE A 12 28.90 10.98 44.77
CA ILE A 12 28.24 11.46 43.53
C ILE A 12 28.69 10.65 42.32
N LEU A 13 29.99 10.37 42.21
CA LEU A 13 30.55 9.58 41.10
C LEU A 13 30.00 8.14 41.10
N VAL A 14 29.96 7.49 42.27
CA VAL A 14 29.42 6.14 42.40
C VAL A 14 27.92 6.13 42.06
N ALA A 15 27.15 7.10 42.57
CA ALA A 15 25.73 7.22 42.25
C ALA A 15 25.48 7.38 40.74
N LEU A 16 26.27 8.21 40.05
CA LEU A 16 26.20 8.37 38.60
C LEU A 16 26.43 7.04 37.88
N PHE A 17 27.50 6.32 38.23
CA PHE A 17 27.80 5.04 37.59
C PHE A 17 26.73 3.98 37.88
N THR A 18 26.15 3.96 39.08
CA THR A 18 25.07 3.01 39.39
C THR A 18 23.82 3.22 38.54
N VAL A 19 23.43 4.47 38.26
CA VAL A 19 22.29 4.77 37.39
C VAL A 19 22.56 4.32 35.96
N ILE A 20 23.78 4.55 35.47
CA ILE A 20 24.18 4.13 34.12
C ILE A 20 24.20 2.60 34.01
N PHE A 21 24.75 1.88 34.98
CA PHE A 21 24.79 0.41 34.92
C PHE A 21 23.40 -0.23 35.06
N MET A 22 22.46 0.40 35.77
CA MET A 22 21.08 -0.09 35.86
C MET A 22 20.29 0.12 34.57
N SER A 23 20.61 1.11 33.73
CA SER A 23 19.86 1.42 32.51
C SER A 23 20.31 0.63 31.26
N VAL A 24 21.43 -0.09 31.31
CA VAL A 24 22.00 -0.81 30.16
C VAL A 24 21.30 -2.15 29.87
N ASN A 25 20.42 -2.63 30.74
CA ASN A 25 19.74 -3.92 30.59
C ASN A 25 18.34 -3.81 29.96
N VAL A 26 18.22 -3.06 28.86
CA VAL A 26 16.96 -2.95 28.11
C VAL A 26 16.83 -4.10 27.11
N ASN A 27 16.00 -5.10 27.44
CA ASN A 27 15.58 -6.11 26.45
C ASN A 27 14.42 -5.55 25.62
N ALA A 28 14.75 -4.85 24.53
CA ALA A 28 13.76 -4.35 23.59
C ALA A 28 13.41 -5.46 22.58
N ASN A 29 12.30 -6.14 22.79
CA ASN A 29 11.71 -6.98 21.75
C ASN A 29 11.15 -6.04 20.68
N GLY A 30 11.85 -5.89 19.56
CA GLY A 30 11.34 -5.17 18.40
C GLY A 30 10.08 -5.86 17.91
N THR A 31 8.97 -5.12 17.79
CA THR A 31 7.82 -5.61 17.05
C THR A 31 8.22 -5.72 15.59
N GLU A 32 8.32 -6.95 15.08
CA GLU A 32 8.51 -7.19 13.66
C GLU A 32 7.29 -6.62 12.91
N THR A 33 7.50 -5.52 12.18
CA THR A 33 6.48 -5.03 11.25
C THR A 33 6.45 -5.98 10.07
N ILE A 34 5.32 -6.67 9.88
CA ILE A 34 5.07 -7.41 8.64
C ILE A 34 4.92 -6.34 7.55
N VAL A 35 5.96 -6.16 6.75
CA VAL A 35 5.87 -5.37 5.52
C VAL A 35 4.99 -6.18 4.57
N VAL A 36 3.70 -5.86 4.52
CA VAL A 36 2.76 -6.40 3.53
C VAL A 36 3.01 -5.67 2.21
N SER A 37 4.17 -5.89 1.63
CA SER A 37 4.38 -5.67 0.20
C SER A 37 4.75 -7.01 -0.41
N GLY A 38 3.74 -7.88 -0.50
CA GLY A 38 3.88 -9.21 -1.09
C GLY A 38 3.98 -9.19 -2.62
N LEU A 39 3.86 -8.01 -3.25
CA LEU A 39 3.86 -7.86 -4.71
C LEU A 39 5.21 -7.44 -5.28
N GLU A 40 6.08 -6.81 -4.51
CA GLU A 40 7.35 -6.26 -5.03
C GLU A 40 8.42 -7.32 -5.34
N ASN A 41 8.23 -8.56 -4.89
CA ASN A 41 9.08 -9.71 -5.22
C ASN A 41 8.45 -10.67 -6.25
N ILE A 42 7.27 -10.35 -6.79
CA ILE A 42 6.71 -11.11 -7.90
C ILE A 42 7.38 -10.59 -9.16
N ALA A 43 8.38 -11.32 -9.65
CA ALA A 43 8.87 -11.12 -11.00
C ALA A 43 7.70 -11.42 -11.95
N GLU A 44 7.05 -10.38 -12.46
CA GLU A 44 5.98 -10.54 -13.43
C GLU A 44 6.53 -11.33 -14.62
N PRO A 45 5.84 -12.39 -15.06
CA PRO A 45 6.26 -13.10 -16.25
C PRO A 45 6.29 -12.11 -17.41
N LYS A 46 7.33 -12.20 -18.26
CA LYS A 46 7.45 -11.35 -19.44
C LYS A 46 6.14 -11.43 -20.25
N LEU A 47 5.45 -10.29 -20.39
CA LEU A 47 4.23 -10.17 -21.17
C LEU A 47 4.46 -10.78 -22.55
N GLN A 48 3.75 -11.86 -22.86
CA GLN A 48 3.77 -12.49 -24.17
C GLN A 48 2.68 -11.82 -25.01
N ILE A 49 3.07 -11.32 -26.18
CA ILE A 49 2.10 -10.85 -27.16
C ILE A 49 1.48 -12.07 -27.83
N GLU A 50 0.17 -12.20 -27.68
CA GLU A 50 -0.62 -13.27 -28.29
C GLU A 50 -1.22 -12.76 -29.60
N ASP A 51 -1.54 -13.68 -30.52
CA ASP A 51 -1.98 -13.33 -31.89
C ASP A 51 -3.22 -12.42 -31.89
N TRP A 52 -4.14 -12.63 -30.95
CA TRP A 52 -5.34 -11.80 -30.83
C TRP A 52 -5.03 -10.32 -30.52
N MET A 53 -3.88 -10.02 -29.91
CA MET A 53 -3.50 -8.64 -29.55
C MET A 53 -3.02 -7.82 -30.77
N VAL A 54 -2.58 -8.49 -31.84
CA VAL A 54 -1.89 -7.85 -32.98
C VAL A 54 -2.45 -8.22 -34.34
N ASN A 55 -3.17 -9.33 -34.44
CA ASN A 55 -3.76 -9.79 -35.68
C ASN A 55 -5.10 -9.10 -35.90
N GLU A 56 -5.10 -8.13 -36.81
CA GLU A 56 -6.28 -7.36 -37.22
C GLU A 56 -7.45 -8.27 -37.61
N THR A 57 -7.19 -9.47 -38.15
CA THR A 57 -8.26 -10.40 -38.53
C THR A 57 -9.02 -10.98 -37.33
N CYS A 58 -8.42 -11.03 -36.14
CA CYS A 58 -9.09 -11.41 -34.90
C CYS A 58 -10.17 -10.39 -34.51
N TRP A 59 -9.93 -9.10 -34.78
CA TRP A 59 -10.86 -8.00 -34.50
C TRP A 59 -11.87 -7.80 -35.63
N LEU A 60 -11.44 -7.86 -36.89
CA LEU A 60 -12.32 -7.71 -38.06
C LEU A 60 -13.31 -8.87 -38.21
N LYS A 61 -12.98 -10.06 -37.69
CA LYS A 61 -13.95 -11.18 -37.65
C LYS A 61 -15.08 -10.91 -36.64
N ALA A 62 -14.79 -10.20 -35.54
CA ALA A 62 -15.82 -9.72 -34.62
C ALA A 62 -16.68 -8.62 -35.27
N GLU A 63 -16.09 -7.71 -36.04
CA GLU A 63 -16.84 -6.68 -36.75
C GLU A 63 -17.75 -7.26 -37.85
N LYS A 64 -17.31 -8.29 -38.58
CA LYS A 64 -18.17 -9.00 -39.55
C LYS A 64 -19.19 -9.95 -38.92
N ALA A 65 -18.94 -10.46 -37.70
CA ALA A 65 -19.93 -11.22 -36.93
C ALA A 65 -21.05 -10.33 -36.36
N SER A 66 -20.77 -9.05 -36.13
CA SER A 66 -21.76 -8.07 -35.62
C SER A 66 -22.98 -7.84 -36.52
N LEU A 67 -22.94 -8.31 -37.78
CA LEU A 67 -24.04 -8.18 -38.73
C LEU A 67 -24.96 -9.42 -38.83
N ILE A 68 -24.65 -10.55 -38.18
CA ILE A 68 -25.46 -11.79 -38.36
C ILE A 68 -26.00 -12.40 -37.05
N GLU A 69 -25.49 -12.07 -35.87
CA GLU A 69 -26.17 -12.42 -34.63
C GLU A 69 -26.44 -11.15 -33.85
N MET A 70 -27.64 -10.61 -34.06
CA MET A 70 -28.33 -9.89 -32.99
C MET A 70 -28.61 -10.94 -31.91
N GLU A 71 -27.55 -11.37 -31.19
CA GLU A 71 -27.70 -12.08 -29.95
C GLU A 71 -28.65 -11.21 -29.13
N ASN A 72 -29.80 -11.77 -28.82
CA ASN A 72 -30.68 -11.23 -27.81
C ASN A 72 -29.94 -11.42 -26.49
N ASP A 73 -28.90 -10.60 -26.28
CA ASP A 73 -28.20 -10.48 -25.03
C ASP A 73 -29.30 -10.22 -24.02
N GLU A 74 -29.54 -11.21 -23.16
CA GLU A 74 -30.40 -11.02 -21.99
C GLU A 74 -29.90 -9.73 -21.36
N ARG A 75 -30.79 -8.74 -21.21
CA ARG A 75 -30.43 -7.44 -20.63
C ARG A 75 -29.50 -7.71 -19.47
N LEU A 76 -28.28 -7.21 -19.51
CA LEU A 76 -27.31 -7.39 -18.43
C LEU A 76 -27.93 -6.84 -17.16
N MET A 77 -28.56 -7.72 -16.39
CA MET A 77 -29.18 -7.40 -15.12
C MET A 77 -28.11 -7.65 -14.07
N LEU A 78 -27.96 -6.69 -13.16
CA LEU A 78 -27.11 -6.91 -12.00
C LEU A 78 -27.63 -8.15 -11.26
N GLU A 79 -26.75 -9.12 -11.07
CA GLU A 79 -27.07 -10.33 -10.32
C GLU A 79 -27.26 -9.95 -8.85
N ALA A 80 -28.10 -10.71 -8.12
CA ALA A 80 -28.48 -10.37 -6.75
C ALA A 80 -27.27 -10.18 -5.80
N TRP A 81 -26.16 -10.87 -6.05
CA TRP A 81 -24.95 -10.73 -5.24
C TRP A 81 -24.20 -9.41 -5.48
N MET A 82 -24.34 -8.81 -6.67
CA MET A 82 -23.67 -7.55 -7.02
C MET A 82 -24.26 -6.37 -6.24
N VAL A 83 -25.53 -6.49 -5.83
CA VAL A 83 -26.26 -5.46 -5.06
C VAL A 83 -26.44 -5.82 -3.59
N ASP A 84 -25.92 -6.97 -3.15
CA ASP A 84 -26.03 -7.42 -1.77
C ASP A 84 -24.93 -6.76 -0.92
N GLU A 85 -25.24 -5.61 -0.33
CA GLU A 85 -24.35 -4.83 0.54
C GLU A 85 -23.75 -5.67 1.69
N THR A 86 -24.47 -6.69 2.15
CA THR A 86 -24.01 -7.56 3.23
C THR A 86 -22.88 -8.51 2.80
N ARG A 87 -22.81 -8.86 1.51
CA ARG A 87 -21.74 -9.71 0.95
C ARG A 87 -20.42 -8.99 0.81
N TRP A 88 -20.47 -7.71 0.48
CA TRP A 88 -19.26 -6.91 0.28
C TRP A 88 -18.62 -6.49 1.60
N GLN A 89 -19.30 -6.74 2.74
CA GLN A 89 -18.84 -6.35 4.08
C GLN A 89 -18.31 -4.90 4.08
N MET A 90 -18.96 -4.03 3.30
CA MET A 90 -18.57 -2.63 3.25
C MET A 90 -18.83 -2.09 4.64
N PRO A 91 -17.78 -1.63 5.37
CA PRO A 91 -18.02 -0.98 6.64
C PRO A 91 -19.03 0.14 6.36
N VAL A 92 -20.05 0.26 7.21
CA VAL A 92 -21.02 1.34 7.11
C VAL A 92 -20.23 2.64 7.21
N PHE A 93 -19.89 3.22 6.06
CA PHE A 93 -19.24 4.51 5.98
C PHE A 93 -20.35 5.52 6.28
N GLU A 94 -20.61 5.77 7.57
CA GLU A 94 -21.60 6.76 8.06
C GLU A 94 -21.29 8.21 7.65
N ASN A 95 -20.40 8.44 6.67
CA ASN A 95 -19.92 9.77 6.33
C ASN A 95 -19.73 10.05 4.83
N PHE A 96 -20.43 9.36 3.93
CA PHE A 96 -20.45 9.74 2.50
C PHE A 96 -21.19 11.06 2.18
N SER A 97 -21.56 11.87 3.19
CA SER A 97 -22.03 13.25 2.98
C SER A 97 -20.93 14.32 3.14
N SER A 98 -19.68 13.95 3.45
CA SER A 98 -18.59 14.83 3.05
C SER A 98 -18.39 14.64 1.56
N MET A 99 -18.87 15.61 0.78
CA MET A 99 -18.38 15.85 -0.57
C MET A 99 -16.87 16.03 -0.44
N GLU A 100 -16.11 14.93 -0.54
CA GLU A 100 -14.66 15.00 -0.66
C GLU A 100 -14.43 15.74 -1.97
N ALA A 101 -14.13 17.03 -1.86
CA ALA A 101 -13.61 17.78 -2.96
C ALA A 101 -12.26 17.14 -3.27
N GLU A 102 -12.25 16.18 -4.19
CA GLU A 102 -11.03 15.58 -4.70
C GLU A 102 -10.12 16.74 -5.09
N GLN A 103 -8.97 16.83 -4.43
CA GLN A 103 -7.99 17.83 -4.79
C GLN A 103 -7.58 17.52 -6.22
N GLY A 104 -7.77 18.49 -7.13
CA GLY A 104 -7.47 18.30 -8.53
C GLY A 104 -6.07 17.72 -8.71
N LEU A 105 -5.96 16.65 -9.51
CA LEU A 105 -4.71 15.94 -9.75
C LEU A 105 -3.58 16.93 -10.07
N LYS A 106 -2.48 16.84 -9.31
CA LYS A 106 -1.27 17.64 -9.53
C LYS A 106 -0.17 16.71 -10.01
N LEU A 107 0.56 17.15 -11.03
CA LEU A 107 1.80 16.48 -11.41
C LEU A 107 2.82 16.68 -10.30
N GLU A 108 3.33 15.57 -9.79
CA GLU A 108 4.40 15.56 -8.79
C GLU A 108 5.77 15.59 -9.48
N TYR A 109 6.80 16.07 -8.78
CA TYR A 109 8.13 16.29 -9.38
C TYR A 109 8.73 15.02 -9.99
N TRP A 110 8.52 13.86 -9.37
CA TRP A 110 9.02 12.59 -9.89
C TRP A 110 8.34 12.18 -11.21
N MET A 111 7.10 12.62 -11.47
CA MET A 111 6.36 12.31 -12.70
C MET A 111 6.93 13.05 -13.92
N VAL A 112 7.66 14.15 -13.71
CA VAL A 112 8.18 15.02 -14.77
C VAL A 112 9.70 15.10 -14.83
N ASN A 113 10.40 14.52 -13.85
CA ASN A 113 11.85 14.58 -13.80
C ASN A 113 12.47 13.38 -14.54
N GLU A 114 13.07 13.68 -15.69
CA GLU A 114 13.78 12.74 -16.55
C GLU A 114 14.85 11.90 -15.83
N MET A 115 15.44 12.38 -14.73
CA MET A 115 16.42 11.61 -13.96
C MET A 115 15.84 10.35 -13.29
N TYR A 116 14.53 10.26 -13.11
CA TYR A 116 13.89 9.06 -12.56
C TYR A 116 13.47 8.05 -13.63
N TRP A 117 13.47 8.44 -14.91
CA TRP A 117 12.96 7.64 -16.03
C TRP A 117 14.02 7.29 -17.07
N ASN A 118 15.14 8.01 -17.08
CA ASN A 118 16.33 7.76 -17.91
C ASN A 118 17.42 7.03 -17.13
#